data_AF-A0A0F9GJ47-F1
#
_entry.id   AF-A0A0F9GJ47-F1
#
_cell.length_a   1.000
_cell.length_b   1.000
_cell.length_c   1.000
_cell.angle_alpha   90.00
_cell.angle_beta   90.00
_cell.angle_gamma   90.00
#
_symmetry.space_group_name_H-M   'P 1'
#
loop_
_entity.id
_entity.type
_entity.pdbx_description
1 polymer ?
#
loop_
_entity_poly.entity_id
_entity_poly.type
_entity_poly.pdbx_seq_one_letter_code
_entity_poly.pdbx_strand_id
1 'polypeptide(L)' 'MKCLLCEKEVKEVCGDEVCRKCHVSLSFDDCCDGTWAAQRSLKNGKTVEEAKYLYPDAKI' A
#
# COMPACT_ATOMS: atom_id res chain seq x y z
N MET A 1 -6.80 -15.30 -5.30
CA MET A 1 -7.50 -14.03 -5.00
C MET A 1 -7.73 -13.28 -6.31
N LYS A 2 -8.79 -12.45 -6.42
CA LYS A 2 -9.15 -11.77 -7.68
C LYS A 2 -8.77 -10.29 -7.59
N CYS A 3 -8.09 -9.76 -8.62
CA CYS A 3 -7.77 -8.34 -8.71
C CYS A 3 -9.02 -7.51 -9.06
N LEU A 4 -9.28 -6.41 -8.35
CA LEU A 4 -10.41 -5.52 -8.61
C LEU A 4 -10.34 -4.86 -10.01
N LEU A 5 -9.13 -4.50 -10.48
CA LEU A 5 -8.96 -3.76 -11.73
C LEU A 5 -8.98 -4.62 -13.00
N CYS A 6 -8.28 -5.76 -12.99
CA CYS A 6 -8.18 -6.62 -14.19
C CYS A 6 -9.01 -7.90 -14.11
N GLU A 7 -9.69 -8.12 -12.97
CA GLU A 7 -10.57 -9.26 -12.73
C GLU A 7 -9.93 -10.65 -12.85
N LYS A 8 -8.59 -10.72 -12.94
CA LYS A 8 -7.86 -11.99 -13.02
C LYS A 8 -7.64 -12.58 -11.65
N GLU A 9 -7.63 -13.91 -11.59
CA GLU A 9 -7.04 -14.61 -10.45
C GLU A 9 -5.53 -14.39 -10.43
N VAL A 10 -5.04 -13.97 -9.27
CA VAL A 10 -3.64 -13.64 -9.02
C VAL A 10 -3.19 -14.26 -7.69
N LYS A 11 -1.87 -14.37 -7.53
CA LYS A 11 -1.24 -14.90 -6.33
C LYS A 11 -1.37 -13.95 -5.13
N GLU A 12 -1.31 -12.65 -5.39
CA GLU A 12 -1.34 -11.60 -4.37
C GLU A 12 -2.09 -10.35 -4.88
N VAL A 13 -2.78 -9.66 -3.97
CA VAL A 13 -3.35 -8.32 -4.13
C VAL A 13 -2.95 -7.47 -2.93
N CYS A 14 -2.84 -6.16 -3.11
CA CYS A 14 -2.61 -5.19 -2.05
C CYS A 14 -3.84 -5.03 -1.14
N GLY A 15 -3.69 -4.23 -0.08
CA GLY A 15 -4.82 -3.79 0.76
C GLY A 15 -5.90 -2.99 0.02
N ASP A 16 -5.61 -2.51 -1.20
CA ASP A 16 -6.58 -1.88 -2.11
C ASP A 16 -7.21 -2.86 -3.12
N GLU A 17 -6.99 -4.17 -2.94
CA GLU A 17 -7.50 -5.26 -3.79
C GLU A 17 -6.97 -5.25 -5.23
N VAL A 18 -5.91 -4.47 -5.51
CA VAL A 18 -5.26 -4.39 -6.82
C VAL A 18 -3.99 -5.25 -6.86
N CYS A 19 -3.75 -5.92 -7.98
CA CYS A 19 -2.57 -6.77 -8.16
C CYS A 19 -1.33 -6.00 -8.65
N ARG A 20 -0.15 -6.61 -8.48
CA ARG A 20 1.17 -6.05 -8.88
C ARG A 20 1.23 -5.56 -10.31
N LYS A 21 0.53 -6.23 -11.23
CA LYS A 21 0.51 -5.85 -12.65
C LYS A 21 -0.35 -4.61 -12.94
N CYS A 22 -1.34 -4.33 -12.08
CA CYS A 22 -2.24 -3.19 -12.20
C CYS A 22 -1.81 -2.01 -11.32
N HIS A 23 -0.87 -2.21 -10.41
CA HIS A 23 -0.23 -1.16 -9.64
C HIS A 23 0.88 -0.50 -10.46
N VAL A 24 0.51 0.51 -11.28
CA VAL A 24 1.41 1.11 -12.29
C VAL A 24 2.15 2.36 -11.78
N SER A 25 1.82 2.85 -10.58
CA SER A 25 2.18 4.22 -10.15
C SER A 25 3.14 4.28 -8.94
N LEU A 26 3.24 3.22 -8.14
CA LEU A 26 4.10 3.11 -6.96
C LEU A 26 4.73 1.72 -6.92
N SER A 27 5.91 1.56 -6.30
CA SER A 27 6.44 0.23 -5.99
C SER A 27 5.32 -0.53 -5.29
N PHE A 28 4.88 -1.63 -5.87
CA PHE A 28 3.79 -2.46 -5.31
C PHE A 28 4.01 -2.77 -3.83
N ASP A 29 5.28 -2.97 -3.44
CA ASP A 29 5.67 -3.22 -2.07
C ASP A 29 5.36 -2.02 -1.14
N ASP A 30 5.56 -0.77 -1.58
CA ASP A 30 5.26 0.44 -0.77
C ASP A 30 3.77 0.76 -0.68
N CYS A 31 2.96 0.27 -1.63
CA CYS A 31 1.50 0.40 -1.55
C CYS A 31 0.88 -0.71 -0.70
N CYS A 32 1.46 -1.91 -0.72
CA CYS A 32 0.88 -3.06 -0.04
C CYS A 32 1.11 -3.06 1.45
N ASP A 33 2.27 -2.58 1.92
CA ASP A 33 2.54 -2.45 3.34
C ASP A 33 2.18 -1.05 3.88
N GLY A 34 1.71 -0.15 3.01
CA GLY A 34 1.33 1.21 3.37
C GLY A 34 2.52 2.17 3.55
N THR A 35 3.76 1.76 3.24
CA THR A 35 4.97 2.59 3.37
C THR A 35 4.86 3.92 2.64
N TRP A 36 4.32 3.94 1.42
CA TRP A 36 4.13 5.20 0.69
C TRP A 36 3.15 6.14 1.39
N ALA A 37 2.02 5.61 1.85
CA ALA A 37 1.00 6.39 2.52
C ALA A 37 1.49 6.89 3.89
N ALA A 38 2.27 6.07 4.59
CA ALA A 38 2.96 6.42 5.83
C ALA A 38 3.97 7.55 5.60
N GLN A 39 4.89 7.40 4.64
CA GLN A 39 5.88 8.44 4.28
C GLN A 39 5.22 9.75 3.86
N ARG A 40 4.11 9.69 3.10
CA ARG A 40 3.37 10.88 2.71
C ARG A 40 2.67 11.54 3.90
N SER A 41 2.15 10.76 4.83
CA SER A 41 1.54 11.26 6.07
C SER A 41 2.58 11.97 6.96
N LEU A 42 3.78 11.40 7.09
CA LEU A 42 4.90 12.02 7.80
C LEU A 42 5.30 13.35 7.16
N LYS A 43 5.41 13.40 5.82
CA LYS A 43 5.66 14.65 5.09
C LYS A 43 4.56 15.70 5.28
N ASN A 44 3.34 15.28 5.56
CA ASN A 44 2.20 16.15 5.84
C ASN A 44 2.05 16.50 7.33
N GLY A 45 3.03 16.15 8.18
CA GLY A 45 3.10 16.58 9.58
C GLY A 45 2.54 15.59 10.60
N LYS A 46 2.16 14.37 10.20
CA LYS A 46 1.86 13.31 11.19
C LYS A 46 3.11 12.84 11.90
N THR A 47 2.96 12.37 13.14
CA THR A 47 4.06 11.72 13.86
C THR A 47 4.28 10.28 13.40
N VAL A 48 5.41 9.70 13.80
CA VAL A 48 5.74 8.30 13.53
C VAL A 48 4.75 7.37 14.20
N GLU A 49 4.30 7.69 15.41
CA GLU A 49 3.31 6.91 16.16
C GLU A 49 1.96 6.88 15.43
N GLU A 50 1.49 8.04 14.95
CA GLU A 50 0.25 8.15 14.19
C GLU A 50 0.34 7.39 12.85
N ALA A 51 1.48 7.48 12.18
CA ALA A 51 1.70 6.76 10.93
C ALA A 51 1.76 5.24 11.14
N LYS A 52 2.43 4.76 12.20
CA LYS A 52 2.47 3.33 12.56
C LYS A 52 1.12 2.80 13.03
N TYR A 53 0.30 3.62 13.67
CA TYR A 53 -1.06 3.25 14.03
C TYR A 53 -1.94 3.02 12.79
N LEU A 54 -1.79 3.85 11.76
CA LEU A 54 -2.59 3.78 10.53
C LEU A 54 -2.05 2.78 9.50
N TYR A 55 -0.73 2.60 9.46
CA TYR A 55 -0.02 1.75 8.51
C TYR A 55 0.94 0.84 9.29
N PRO A 56 0.42 -0.19 9.99
CA PRO A 56 1.22 -1.00 10.91
C PRO A 56 2.30 -1.83 10.22
N ASP A 57 2.11 -2.17 8.94
CA ASP A 57 3.06 -2.95 8.15
C ASP A 57 4.10 -2.07 7.43
N ALA A 58 3.95 -0.74 7.49
CA ALA A 58 4.79 0.21 6.77
C ALA A 58 6.24 0.21 7.27
N LYS A 59 7.19 0.24 6.35
CA LYS A 59 8.62 0.39 6.60
C LYS A 59 8.97 1.89 6.73
N ILE A 60 8.61 2.50 7.87
CA ILE A 60 8.90 3.89 8.24
C ILE A 60 9.74 4.05 9.51
#